data_AF-A0A5S9MEI2-F1
#
_entry.id   AF-A0A5S9MEI2-F1
#
_cell.length_a   1.000
_cell.length_b   1.000
_cell.length_c   1.000
_cell.angle_alpha   90.00
_cell.angle_beta   90.00
_cell.angle_gamma   90.00
#
_symmetry.space_group_name_H-M   'P 1'
#
loop_
_entity.id
_entity.type
_entity.pdbx_description
1 polymer ?
#
loop_
_entity_poly.entity_id
_entity_poly.type
_entity_poly.pdbx_seq_one_letter_code
_entity_poly.pdbx_strand_id
1 'polypeptide(L)'
;MFEKYPGDEHHYMYTGSIGKVLAGFFCKGIETHVGEPFSGLNANFMVSELNRLLELNSDYCEEVDGEVTPPPTNLMQKDLKEAYSVQTPHTAVSLFNVLMMKRSSEELHGLLYETAKQAADQIEANLQQKTADFQRFKHFTPIDTQVTVLTYHELYQKAAERSGEQEVERIVNYAFANRGELGDRDFSTKIVSELTTLCKEEGPLIVLFYSPPFYPSVSSTEDTHIQKTFKKIQKEAKEVYGLEVEEVKYFPGLSDLSYLQLEKQEVGHYTTNMPLYQKGYSLPQGEKEALYVPVINVGPLGKDPHKWTERLHVPFSFGILPELLESTIHALLEKSK
;
A
#
# COMPACT_ATOMS: atom_id res chain seq x y z
N MET A 1 6.47 -21.18 6.13
CA MET A 1 5.13 -21.18 6.72
C MET A 1 5.00 -19.97 7.63
N PHE A 2 4.13 -19.07 7.21
CA PHE A 2 3.67 -17.88 7.90
C PHE A 2 2.45 -18.24 8.72
N GLU A 3 2.42 -17.85 9.99
CA GLU A 3 1.22 -17.95 10.84
C GLU A 3 0.12 -17.05 10.25
N LYS A 4 -1.11 -17.57 10.09
CA LYS A 4 -2.25 -16.76 9.61
C LYS A 4 -2.87 -15.92 10.72
N TYR A 5 -2.74 -16.35 11.97
CA TYR A 5 -3.21 -15.66 13.17
C TYR A 5 -2.33 -16.01 14.38
N PRO A 6 -2.37 -15.20 15.46
CA PRO A 6 -1.59 -15.49 16.67
C PRO A 6 -1.91 -16.88 17.24
N GLY A 7 -0.89 -17.73 17.38
CA GLY A 7 -1.02 -19.08 17.93
C GLY A 7 -1.34 -20.17 16.90
N ASP A 8 -1.27 -19.85 15.61
CA ASP A 8 -1.43 -20.83 14.52
C ASP A 8 -0.30 -21.89 14.55
N GLU A 9 -0.70 -23.17 14.47
CA GLU A 9 0.19 -24.35 14.49
C GLU A 9 0.11 -25.17 13.20
N HIS A 10 -0.67 -24.73 12.22
CA HIS A 10 -0.84 -25.45 10.96
C HIS A 10 0.39 -25.28 10.05
N HIS A 11 0.54 -26.26 9.14
CA HIS A 11 1.58 -26.24 8.12
C HIS A 11 0.96 -25.89 6.78
N TYR A 12 1.62 -25.01 6.01
CA TYR A 12 1.06 -24.46 4.79
C TYR A 12 2.01 -24.58 3.60
N MET A 13 1.44 -24.89 2.43
CA MET A 13 2.06 -24.58 1.14
C MET A 13 1.20 -23.54 0.44
N TYR A 14 1.84 -22.63 -0.28
CA TYR A 14 1.13 -21.53 -0.91
C TYR A 14 1.11 -21.70 -2.44
N THR A 15 -0.05 -21.53 -3.07
CA THR A 15 -0.17 -21.59 -4.54
C THR A 15 -0.25 -20.21 -5.18
N GLY A 16 0.04 -19.17 -4.41
CA GLY A 16 0.01 -17.78 -4.84
C GLY A 16 0.61 -16.83 -3.81
N SER A 17 0.50 -15.54 -4.07
CA SER A 17 1.01 -14.45 -3.24
C SER A 17 0.00 -13.32 -3.21
N ILE A 18 -0.25 -12.78 -2.01
CA ILE A 18 -1.16 -11.67 -1.83
C ILE A 18 -0.63 -10.41 -2.53
N GLY A 19 -1.53 -9.61 -3.10
CA GLY A 19 -1.19 -8.31 -3.64
C GLY A 19 -1.03 -7.26 -2.54
N LYS A 20 -0.28 -6.21 -2.84
CA LYS A 20 -0.03 -5.09 -1.93
C LYS A 20 0.21 -3.80 -2.67
N VAL A 21 -0.49 -2.75 -2.25
CA VAL A 21 -0.18 -1.35 -2.57
C VAL A 21 0.20 -0.59 -1.31
N LEU A 22 1.03 0.44 -1.47
CA LEU A 22 1.28 1.45 -0.44
C LEU A 22 0.58 2.74 -0.86
N ALA A 23 -0.65 2.91 -0.39
CA ALA A 23 -1.48 4.07 -0.67
C ALA A 23 -1.05 5.23 0.23
N GLY A 24 -0.78 6.38 -0.37
CA GLY A 24 -0.36 7.59 0.32
C GLY A 24 -1.36 8.72 0.18
N PHE A 25 -1.52 9.47 1.26
CA PHE A 25 -2.36 10.66 1.32
C PHE A 25 -1.50 11.82 1.80
N PHE A 26 -1.17 12.73 0.89
CA PHE A 26 -0.48 13.96 1.21
C PHE A 26 -1.51 15.04 1.50
N CYS A 27 -1.44 15.65 2.69
CA CYS A 27 -2.32 16.74 3.08
C CYS A 27 -1.53 18.04 3.10
N LYS A 28 -2.05 19.07 2.43
CA LYS A 28 -1.60 20.45 2.57
C LYS A 28 -2.74 21.28 3.13
N GLY A 29 -2.56 21.73 4.37
CA GLY A 29 -3.47 22.64 5.06
C GLY A 29 -3.13 24.10 4.79
N ILE A 30 -3.46 24.95 5.75
CA ILE A 30 -3.17 26.38 5.76
C ILE A 30 -2.41 26.69 7.04
N GLU A 31 -1.15 27.13 6.92
CA GLU A 31 -0.35 27.57 8.07
C GLU A 31 -1.02 28.74 8.81
N THR A 32 -0.96 28.70 10.14
CA THR A 32 -1.33 29.85 10.98
C THR A 32 -0.46 29.91 12.22
N HIS A 33 -0.44 31.06 12.88
CA HIS A 33 0.14 31.21 14.20
C HIS A 33 -0.73 30.48 15.24
N VAL A 34 -0.13 29.76 16.20
CA VAL A 34 -0.88 28.99 17.22
C VAL A 34 -1.78 29.85 18.13
N GLY A 35 -1.53 31.16 18.19
CA GLY A 35 -2.40 32.13 18.86
C GLY A 35 -3.68 32.48 18.08
N GLU A 36 -3.75 32.11 16.80
CA GLU A 36 -4.88 32.32 15.90
C GLU A 36 -5.22 31.00 15.16
N PRO A 37 -5.56 29.93 15.90
CA PRO A 37 -5.67 28.58 15.33
C PRO A 37 -6.83 28.42 14.33
N PHE A 38 -7.80 29.34 14.33
CA PHE A 38 -8.95 29.34 13.41
C PHE A 38 -8.70 30.13 12.11
N SER A 39 -7.49 30.68 11.91
CA SER A 39 -7.09 31.35 10.67
C SER A 39 -6.42 30.39 9.68
N GLY A 40 -6.41 29.09 9.95
CA GLY A 40 -5.75 28.07 9.15
C GLY A 40 -6.33 26.68 9.37
N LEU A 41 -5.74 25.69 8.71
CA LEU A 41 -6.10 24.28 8.82
C LEU A 41 -4.82 23.46 9.02
N ASN A 42 -4.72 22.79 10.17
CA ASN A 42 -3.53 22.01 10.51
C ASN A 42 -3.49 20.68 9.72
N ALA A 43 -2.44 20.46 8.95
CA ALA A 43 -2.29 19.23 8.15
C ALA A 43 -2.22 17.96 9.00
N ASN A 44 -1.76 18.04 10.26
CA ASN A 44 -1.78 16.90 11.18
C ASN A 44 -3.20 16.45 11.53
N PHE A 45 -4.14 17.40 11.61
CA PHE A 45 -5.54 17.06 11.79
C PHE A 45 -6.09 16.34 10.56
N MET A 46 -5.74 16.79 9.35
CA MET A 46 -6.19 16.17 8.11
C MET A 46 -5.74 14.70 8.00
N VAL A 47 -4.45 14.41 8.23
CA VAL A 47 -3.95 13.01 8.20
C VAL A 47 -4.54 12.16 9.33
N SER A 48 -4.87 12.76 10.47
CA SER A 48 -5.51 12.03 11.57
C SER A 48 -6.94 11.57 11.24
N GLU A 49 -7.69 12.36 10.46
CA GLU A 49 -9.03 11.99 10.03
C GLU A 49 -8.98 10.82 9.02
N LEU A 50 -8.04 10.88 8.07
CA LEU A 50 -7.76 9.76 7.16
C LEU A 50 -7.38 8.49 7.93
N ASN A 51 -6.51 8.60 8.94
CA ASN A 51 -6.12 7.47 9.76
C ASN A 51 -7.30 6.87 10.54
N ARG A 52 -8.20 7.72 11.06
CA ARG A 52 -9.41 7.27 11.76
C ARG A 52 -10.35 6.47 10.84
N LEU A 53 -10.40 6.80 9.55
CA LEU A 53 -11.26 6.12 8.57
C LEU A 53 -10.64 4.84 7.98
N LEU A 54 -9.31 4.76 7.88
CA LEU A 54 -8.63 3.67 7.18
C LEU A 54 -8.07 2.59 8.11
N GLU A 55 -7.54 2.97 9.28
CA GLU A 55 -6.86 2.04 10.18
C GLU A 55 -7.80 0.91 10.62
N LEU A 56 -7.44 -0.32 10.29
CA LEU A 56 -8.21 -1.53 10.59
C LEU A 56 -9.64 -1.54 10.00
N ASN A 57 -9.90 -0.77 8.94
CA ASN A 57 -11.21 -0.74 8.31
C ASN A 57 -11.51 -2.03 7.51
N SER A 58 -12.51 -2.79 7.97
CA SER A 58 -12.92 -4.06 7.37
C SER A 58 -13.56 -3.95 6.00
N ASP A 59 -14.05 -2.77 5.59
CA ASP A 59 -14.67 -2.57 4.27
C ASP A 59 -13.66 -2.73 3.14
N TYR A 60 -12.37 -2.65 3.47
CA TYR A 60 -11.25 -2.90 2.56
C TYR A 60 -10.80 -4.36 2.53
N CYS A 61 -11.33 -5.22 3.40
CA CYS A 61 -11.03 -6.65 3.32
C CYS A 61 -11.68 -7.26 2.07
N GLU A 62 -11.05 -8.28 1.51
CA GLU A 62 -11.65 -9.16 0.51
C GLU A 62 -11.84 -10.54 1.12
N GLU A 63 -12.93 -11.22 0.75
CA GLU A 63 -13.11 -12.65 0.98
C GLU A 63 -13.11 -13.37 -0.38
N VAL A 64 -12.12 -14.23 -0.59
CA VAL A 64 -11.96 -15.00 -1.84
C VAL A 64 -11.76 -16.46 -1.48
N ASP A 65 -12.72 -17.29 -1.85
CA ASP A 65 -12.73 -18.74 -1.61
C ASP A 65 -12.41 -19.14 -0.15
N GLY A 66 -12.91 -18.37 0.82
CA GLY A 66 -12.71 -18.61 2.26
C GLY A 66 -11.40 -18.04 2.84
N GLU A 67 -10.56 -17.39 2.03
CA GLU A 67 -9.44 -16.57 2.52
C GLU A 67 -9.86 -15.12 2.66
N VAL A 68 -9.32 -14.43 3.66
CA VAL A 68 -9.66 -13.04 3.97
C VAL A 68 -8.39 -12.20 4.02
N THR A 69 -8.36 -11.05 3.33
CA THR A 69 -7.25 -10.10 3.48
C THR A 69 -7.34 -9.36 4.82
N PRO A 70 -6.21 -9.05 5.48
CA PRO A 70 -6.22 -8.14 6.62
C PRO A 70 -6.60 -6.72 6.17
N PRO A 71 -7.17 -5.90 7.06
CA PRO A 71 -7.55 -4.54 6.75
C PRO A 71 -6.31 -3.63 6.55
N PRO A 72 -6.50 -2.42 5.99
CA PRO A 72 -5.43 -1.44 5.87
C PRO A 72 -4.76 -1.15 7.21
N THR A 73 -3.44 -0.99 7.17
CA THR A 73 -2.65 -0.66 8.35
C THR A 73 -1.73 0.52 8.04
N ASN A 74 -1.74 1.52 8.91
CA ASN A 74 -0.86 2.67 8.80
C ASN A 74 0.59 2.26 9.04
N LEU A 75 1.45 2.46 8.03
CA LEU A 75 2.88 2.22 8.15
C LEU A 75 3.66 3.51 8.43
N MET A 76 3.05 4.66 8.17
CA MET A 76 3.68 5.95 8.37
C MET A 76 2.61 7.03 8.49
N GLN A 77 2.72 7.84 9.54
CA GLN A 77 2.05 9.13 9.63
C GLN A 77 3.07 10.14 10.13
N LYS A 78 3.27 11.22 9.37
CA LYS A 78 4.35 12.19 9.63
C LYS A 78 3.94 13.60 9.22
N ASP A 79 4.21 14.56 10.09
CA ASP A 79 4.21 15.97 9.72
C ASP A 79 5.51 16.32 8.98
N LEU A 80 5.42 17.20 7.99
CA LEU A 80 6.57 17.55 7.14
C LEU A 80 7.21 18.88 7.57
N LYS A 81 6.91 19.35 8.80
CA LYS A 81 7.50 20.57 9.36
C LYS A 81 8.84 20.24 10.00
N GLU A 82 9.92 20.69 9.38
CA GLU A 82 11.29 20.33 9.83
C GLU A 82 11.72 21.01 11.13
N ALA A 83 11.26 22.25 11.38
CA ALA A 83 11.72 23.07 12.50
C ALA A 83 10.58 23.42 13.47
N TYR A 84 10.89 23.41 14.77
CA TYR A 84 9.98 23.90 15.79
C TYR A 84 9.73 25.41 15.67
N SER A 85 8.46 25.81 15.75
CA SER A 85 8.01 27.20 15.78
C SER A 85 6.55 27.27 16.21
N VAL A 86 6.05 28.48 16.48
CA VAL A 86 4.64 28.81 16.76
C VAL A 86 3.73 28.77 15.52
N GLN A 87 4.19 28.24 14.40
CA GLN A 87 3.42 28.02 13.19
C GLN A 87 2.87 26.59 13.18
N THR A 88 1.61 26.41 12.81
CA THR A 88 1.01 25.07 12.61
C THR A 88 1.66 24.34 11.44
N PRO A 89 1.77 23.00 11.48
CA PRO A 89 2.14 22.21 10.31
C PRO A 89 1.15 22.43 9.17
N HIS A 90 1.66 22.85 8.01
CA HIS A 90 0.87 23.07 6.79
C HIS A 90 0.96 21.91 5.81
N THR A 91 1.86 20.95 6.03
CA THR A 91 1.97 19.72 5.22
C THR A 91 2.20 18.50 6.11
N ALA A 92 1.53 17.40 5.77
CA ALA A 92 1.64 16.11 6.45
C ALA A 92 1.35 14.99 5.45
N VAL A 93 1.76 13.76 5.77
CA VAL A 93 1.52 12.58 4.94
C VAL A 93 1.12 11.38 5.81
N SER A 94 0.26 10.53 5.26
CA SER A 94 -0.07 9.22 5.82
C SER A 94 0.03 8.14 4.74
N LEU A 95 0.67 7.00 5.05
CA LEU A 95 0.85 5.87 4.13
C LEU A 95 0.28 4.59 4.73
N PHE A 96 -0.58 3.90 3.97
CA PHE A 96 -1.26 2.68 4.38
C PHE A 96 -0.83 1.50 3.52
N ASN A 97 -0.50 0.40 4.18
CA ASN A 97 -0.39 -0.90 3.53
C ASN A 97 -1.80 -1.43 3.28
N VAL A 98 -2.15 -1.66 2.03
CA VAL A 98 -3.43 -2.28 1.66
C VAL A 98 -3.15 -3.54 0.87
N LEU A 99 -3.69 -4.66 1.37
CA LEU A 99 -3.55 -5.97 0.73
C LEU A 99 -4.78 -6.30 -0.10
N MET A 100 -4.57 -6.98 -1.23
CA MET A 100 -5.64 -7.37 -2.15
C MET A 100 -5.44 -8.80 -2.68
N MET A 101 -6.55 -9.42 -3.11
CA MET A 101 -6.57 -10.71 -3.79
C MET A 101 -7.09 -10.57 -5.22
N LYS A 102 -8.38 -10.31 -5.42
CA LYS A 102 -9.02 -10.23 -6.75
C LYS A 102 -9.55 -8.83 -7.08
N ARG A 103 -9.62 -7.92 -6.11
CA ARG A 103 -10.04 -6.53 -6.31
C ARG A 103 -9.17 -5.83 -7.35
N SER A 104 -9.82 -5.18 -8.31
CA SER A 104 -9.14 -4.47 -9.41
C SER A 104 -8.47 -3.18 -8.92
N SER A 105 -7.57 -2.61 -9.74
CA SER A 105 -6.95 -1.33 -9.41
C SER A 105 -7.94 -0.18 -9.40
N GLU A 106 -8.93 -0.19 -10.30
CA GLU A 106 -10.05 0.74 -10.33
C GLU A 106 -10.88 0.71 -9.04
N GLU A 107 -11.31 -0.48 -8.58
CA GLU A 107 -12.17 -0.61 -7.41
C GLU A 107 -11.46 -0.14 -6.14
N LEU A 108 -10.23 -0.61 -5.90
CA LEU A 108 -9.48 -0.18 -4.71
C LEU A 108 -9.14 1.31 -4.75
N HIS A 109 -8.74 1.83 -5.92
CA HIS A 109 -8.48 3.24 -6.10
C HIS A 109 -9.72 4.09 -5.80
N GLY A 110 -10.88 3.67 -6.30
CA GLY A 110 -12.17 4.32 -6.03
C GLY A 110 -12.51 4.36 -4.54
N LEU A 111 -12.35 3.24 -3.82
CA LEU A 111 -12.60 3.18 -2.36
C LEU A 111 -11.69 4.16 -1.59
N LEU A 112 -10.39 4.18 -1.92
CA LEU A 112 -9.42 5.08 -1.30
C LEU A 112 -9.74 6.55 -1.59
N TYR A 113 -10.13 6.85 -2.83
CA TYR A 113 -10.50 8.20 -3.24
C TYR A 113 -11.77 8.70 -2.55
N GLU A 114 -12.81 7.86 -2.47
CA GLU A 114 -14.04 8.20 -1.73
C GLU A 114 -13.79 8.33 -0.22
N THR A 115 -12.87 7.56 0.35
CA THR A 115 -12.47 7.73 1.75
C THR A 115 -11.75 9.06 1.97
N ALA A 116 -10.92 9.52 1.01
CA ALA A 116 -10.32 10.85 1.09
C ALA A 116 -11.37 11.97 1.00
N LYS A 117 -12.40 11.82 0.16
CA LYS A 117 -13.55 12.76 0.10
C LYS A 117 -14.35 12.77 1.39
N GLN A 118 -14.62 11.59 1.95
CA GLN A 118 -15.27 11.48 3.25
C GLN A 118 -14.44 12.14 4.36
N ALA A 119 -13.11 12.00 4.33
CA ALA A 119 -12.22 12.68 5.27
C ALA A 119 -12.30 14.21 5.11
N ALA A 120 -12.29 14.71 3.87
CA ALA A 120 -12.46 16.12 3.56
C ALA A 120 -13.77 16.68 4.17
N ASP A 121 -14.91 16.03 3.90
CA ASP A 121 -16.22 16.43 4.46
C ASP A 121 -16.22 16.44 6.00
N GLN A 122 -15.59 15.46 6.63
CA GLN A 122 -15.51 15.34 8.08
C GLN A 122 -14.59 16.39 8.72
N ILE A 123 -13.49 16.74 8.05
CA ILE A 123 -12.59 17.83 8.45
C ILE A 123 -13.35 19.16 8.43
N GLU A 124 -14.08 19.45 7.35
CA GLU A 124 -14.87 20.67 7.19
C GLU A 124 -15.96 20.77 8.26
N ALA A 125 -16.75 19.70 8.45
CA ALA A 125 -17.80 19.65 9.46
C ALA A 125 -17.24 19.82 10.88
N ASN A 126 -16.10 19.20 11.18
CA ASN A 126 -15.44 19.36 12.48
C ASN A 126 -14.97 20.80 12.69
N LEU A 127 -14.33 21.40 11.69
CA LEU A 127 -13.85 22.78 11.76
C LEU A 127 -15.00 23.78 11.97
N GLN A 128 -16.13 23.58 11.26
CA GLN A 128 -17.33 24.38 11.43
C GLN A 128 -17.87 24.27 12.86
N GLN A 129 -17.97 23.04 13.39
CA GLN A 129 -18.43 22.81 14.76
C GLN A 129 -17.52 23.45 15.80
N LYS A 130 -16.19 23.26 15.69
CA LYS A 130 -15.20 23.85 16.63
C LYS A 130 -15.18 25.37 16.57
N THR A 131 -15.36 25.92 15.38
CA THR A 131 -15.52 27.37 15.17
C THR A 131 -16.73 27.89 15.93
N ALA A 132 -17.90 27.27 15.74
CA ALA A 132 -19.14 27.68 16.42
C ALA A 132 -19.03 27.56 17.95
N ASP A 133 -18.37 26.52 18.45
CA ASP A 133 -18.13 26.34 19.88
C ASP A 133 -17.21 27.43 20.46
N PHE A 134 -16.13 27.79 19.76
CA PHE A 134 -15.20 28.83 20.24
C PHE A 134 -15.78 30.25 20.10
N GLN A 135 -16.63 30.48 19.10
CA GLN A 135 -17.32 31.76 18.91
C GLN A 135 -18.23 32.16 20.09
N ARG A 136 -18.59 31.21 20.97
CA ARG A 136 -19.27 31.48 22.25
C ARG A 136 -18.41 32.31 23.22
N PHE A 137 -17.09 32.24 23.10
CA PHE A 137 -16.14 32.96 23.95
C PHE A 137 -15.61 34.24 23.29
N LYS A 138 -15.35 34.21 21.98
CA LYS A 138 -14.79 35.34 21.24
C LYS A 138 -15.34 35.38 19.82
N HIS A 139 -15.86 36.53 19.39
CA HIS A 139 -16.29 36.71 18.02
C HIS A 139 -15.09 36.87 17.07
N PHE A 140 -15.14 36.20 15.92
CA PHE A 140 -14.18 36.31 14.82
C PHE A 140 -14.82 35.74 13.55
N THR A 141 -14.25 36.07 12.39
CA THR A 141 -14.64 35.48 11.10
C THR A 141 -13.72 34.29 10.81
N PRO A 142 -14.23 33.06 10.70
CA PRO A 142 -13.41 31.90 10.32
C PRO A 142 -12.97 31.99 8.86
N ILE A 143 -11.92 31.25 8.52
CA ILE A 143 -11.57 31.02 7.12
C ILE A 143 -12.64 30.14 6.46
N ASP A 144 -12.99 30.48 5.22
CA ASP A 144 -13.75 29.57 4.37
C ASP A 144 -12.82 28.42 3.97
N THR A 145 -13.22 27.20 4.27
CA THR A 145 -12.35 26.03 4.16
C THR A 145 -13.11 24.96 3.39
N GLN A 146 -12.74 24.79 2.13
CA GLN A 146 -13.16 23.66 1.31
C GLN A 146 -11.93 22.82 1.01
N VAL A 147 -11.91 21.58 1.48
CA VAL A 147 -10.80 20.66 1.31
C VAL A 147 -10.93 19.96 -0.04
N THR A 148 -10.02 20.31 -0.95
CA THR A 148 -9.96 19.71 -2.29
C THR A 148 -9.33 18.32 -2.23
N VAL A 149 -9.91 17.33 -2.88
CA VAL A 149 -9.31 16.00 -3.04
C VAL A 149 -8.87 15.81 -4.48
N LEU A 150 -7.62 15.41 -4.67
CA LEU A 150 -7.02 15.12 -5.97
C LEU A 150 -6.30 13.78 -5.93
N THR A 151 -6.16 13.15 -7.08
CA THR A 151 -5.18 12.12 -7.32
C THR A 151 -3.85 12.74 -7.76
N TYR A 152 -2.74 11.99 -7.67
CA TYR A 152 -1.46 12.44 -8.20
C TYR A 152 -1.54 12.82 -9.69
N HIS A 153 -2.29 12.05 -10.48
CA HIS A 153 -2.47 12.33 -11.89
C HIS A 153 -3.19 13.67 -12.13
N GLU A 154 -4.29 13.92 -11.41
CA GLU A 154 -5.02 15.19 -11.51
C GLU A 154 -4.18 16.38 -11.03
N LEU A 155 -3.39 16.21 -9.96
CA LEU A 155 -2.44 17.23 -9.52
C LEU A 155 -1.41 17.56 -10.60
N TYR A 156 -0.85 16.54 -11.25
CA TYR A 156 0.10 16.72 -12.34
C TYR A 156 -0.54 17.47 -13.51
N GLN A 157 -1.74 17.08 -13.93
CA GLN A 157 -2.48 17.74 -15.02
C GLN A 157 -2.76 19.20 -14.70
N LYS A 158 -3.29 19.49 -13.50
CA LYS A 158 -3.54 20.87 -13.04
C LYS A 158 -2.26 21.71 -13.00
N ALA A 159 -1.15 21.14 -12.52
CA ALA A 159 0.13 21.84 -12.50
C ALA A 159 0.63 22.16 -13.91
N ALA A 160 0.47 21.23 -14.86
CA ALA A 160 0.86 21.39 -16.25
C ALA A 160 -0.02 22.41 -16.99
N GLU A 161 -1.33 22.41 -16.75
CA GLU A 161 -2.26 23.40 -17.30
C GLU A 161 -1.93 24.82 -16.84
N ARG A 162 -1.52 24.97 -15.57
CA ARG A 162 -1.22 26.27 -14.97
C ARG A 162 0.15 26.82 -15.34
N SER A 163 1.18 25.99 -15.26
CA SER A 163 2.59 26.41 -15.34
C SER A 163 3.32 25.94 -16.60
N GLY A 164 2.66 25.10 -17.41
CA GLY A 164 3.26 24.43 -18.56
C GLY A 164 3.98 23.12 -18.17
N GLU A 165 3.91 22.13 -19.04
CA GLU A 165 4.50 20.80 -18.83
C GLU A 165 6.02 20.86 -18.57
N GLN A 166 6.74 21.76 -19.26
CA GLN A 166 8.18 21.96 -19.07
C GLN A 166 8.55 22.39 -17.65
N GLU A 167 7.70 23.19 -16.99
CA GLU A 167 7.96 23.65 -15.62
C GLU A 167 7.71 22.55 -14.60
N VAL A 168 6.66 21.75 -14.81
CA VAL A 168 6.39 20.55 -14.03
C VAL A 168 7.56 19.58 -14.12
N GLU A 169 8.02 19.29 -15.34
CA GLU A 169 9.18 18.44 -15.56
C GLU A 169 10.45 19.01 -14.91
N ARG A 170 10.67 20.33 -14.98
CA ARG A 170 11.82 20.99 -14.34
C ARG A 170 11.82 20.76 -12.83
N ILE A 171 10.68 20.93 -12.16
CA ILE A 171 10.56 20.71 -10.71
C ILE A 171 10.78 19.24 -10.35
N VAL A 172 10.15 18.33 -11.08
CA VAL A 172 10.31 16.89 -10.85
C VAL A 172 11.77 16.47 -11.04
N ASN A 173 12.40 16.87 -12.16
CA ASN A 173 13.81 16.57 -12.45
C ASN A 173 14.76 17.19 -11.41
N TYR A 174 14.46 18.39 -10.91
CA TYR A 174 15.21 19.00 -9.82
C TYR A 174 15.08 18.18 -8.53
N ALA A 175 13.88 17.70 -8.19
CA ALA A 175 13.70 16.81 -7.03
C ALA A 175 14.52 15.51 -7.19
N PHE A 176 14.55 14.91 -8.38
CA PHE A 176 15.37 13.73 -8.68
C PHE A 176 16.87 14.01 -8.54
N ALA A 177 17.36 15.12 -9.08
CA ALA A 177 18.76 15.52 -8.96
C ALA A 177 19.18 15.76 -7.49
N ASN A 178 18.20 16.12 -6.63
CA ASN A 178 18.39 16.39 -5.20
C ASN A 178 17.69 15.36 -4.31
N ARG A 179 17.64 14.10 -4.76
CA ARG A 179 17.04 12.99 -4.00
C ARG A 179 17.80 12.70 -2.70
N GLY A 180 19.12 12.80 -2.72
CA GLY A 180 19.97 12.41 -1.58
C GLY A 180 19.75 10.94 -1.19
N GLU A 181 19.66 10.67 0.11
CA GLU A 181 19.46 9.32 0.68
C GLU A 181 17.97 8.97 0.90
N LEU A 182 17.04 9.76 0.35
CA LEU A 182 15.62 9.52 0.53
C LEU A 182 15.18 8.19 -0.11
N GLY A 183 14.58 7.33 0.72
CA GLY A 183 13.88 6.13 0.25
C GLY A 183 12.66 6.48 -0.58
N ASP A 184 12.13 5.50 -1.32
CA ASP A 184 11.04 5.72 -2.28
C ASP A 184 9.79 6.35 -1.66
N ARG A 185 9.46 6.03 -0.41
CA ARG A 185 8.30 6.57 0.33
C ARG A 185 8.40 8.07 0.58
N ASP A 186 9.50 8.50 1.20
CA ASP A 186 9.77 9.91 1.48
C ASP A 186 9.96 10.68 0.17
N PHE A 187 10.61 10.07 -0.83
CA PHE A 187 10.86 10.73 -2.10
C PHE A 187 9.57 10.88 -2.95
N SER A 188 8.69 9.87 -2.96
CA SER A 188 7.35 9.98 -3.57
C SER A 188 6.57 11.14 -2.93
N THR A 189 6.60 11.23 -1.60
CA THR A 189 5.97 12.31 -0.83
C THR A 189 6.54 13.68 -1.21
N LYS A 190 7.88 13.77 -1.34
CA LYS A 190 8.56 15.00 -1.77
C LYS A 190 8.09 15.45 -3.15
N ILE A 191 8.02 14.55 -4.13
CA ILE A 191 7.53 14.90 -5.47
C ILE A 191 6.11 15.46 -5.42
N VAL A 192 5.21 14.80 -4.70
CA VAL A 192 3.83 15.29 -4.51
C VAL A 192 3.85 16.69 -3.89
N SER A 193 4.61 16.89 -2.82
CA SER A 193 4.74 18.18 -2.13
C SER A 193 5.21 19.28 -3.07
N GLU A 194 6.26 19.04 -3.86
CA GLU A 194 6.81 20.01 -4.81
C GLU A 194 5.78 20.39 -5.88
N LEU A 195 4.99 19.43 -6.40
CA LEU A 195 3.93 19.72 -7.38
C LEU A 195 2.82 20.59 -6.80
N THR A 196 2.48 20.43 -5.51
CA THR A 196 1.47 21.30 -4.87
C THR A 196 1.92 22.77 -4.73
N THR A 197 3.21 23.07 -4.96
CA THR A 197 3.69 24.46 -5.00
C THR A 197 3.30 25.20 -6.28
N LEU A 198 2.96 24.46 -7.34
CA LEU A 198 2.42 25.00 -8.60
C LEU A 198 0.90 25.15 -8.59
N CYS A 199 0.23 24.59 -7.58
CA CYS A 199 -1.23 24.58 -7.43
C CYS A 199 -1.64 25.20 -6.08
N LYS A 200 -1.16 26.40 -5.76
CA LYS A 200 -1.31 26.97 -4.40
C LYS A 200 -2.75 27.31 -4.04
N GLU A 201 -3.50 27.76 -5.04
CA GLU A 201 -4.92 28.10 -5.00
C GLU A 201 -5.88 26.91 -4.84
N GLU A 202 -5.42 25.67 -4.96
CA GLU A 202 -6.23 24.48 -4.70
C GLU A 202 -6.28 24.14 -3.19
N GLY A 203 -5.61 24.91 -2.34
CA GLY A 203 -5.46 24.64 -0.91
C GLY A 203 -6.63 25.14 -0.06
N PRO A 204 -7.06 24.38 0.97
CA PRO A 204 -6.45 23.14 1.48
C PRO A 204 -6.75 21.90 0.63
N LEU A 205 -5.83 20.92 0.61
CA LEU A 205 -5.91 19.77 -0.30
C LEU A 205 -5.45 18.44 0.33
N ILE A 206 -6.02 17.34 -0.16
CA ILE A 206 -5.60 15.95 0.04
C ILE A 206 -5.24 15.35 -1.32
N VAL A 207 -4.05 14.77 -1.45
CA VAL A 207 -3.60 14.11 -2.68
C VAL A 207 -3.40 12.61 -2.44
N LEU A 208 -4.19 11.78 -3.13
CA LEU A 208 -4.02 10.33 -3.19
C LEU A 208 -2.93 9.98 -4.21
N PHE A 209 -1.91 9.25 -3.75
CA PHE A 209 -0.83 8.74 -4.58
C PHE A 209 -0.41 7.33 -4.13
N TYR A 210 0.46 6.68 -4.90
CA TYR A 210 1.04 5.39 -4.53
C TYR A 210 2.56 5.48 -4.48
N SER A 211 3.17 4.74 -3.55
CA SER A 211 4.62 4.64 -3.45
C SER A 211 5.09 3.20 -3.70
N PRO A 212 6.21 2.99 -4.40
CA PRO A 212 6.83 1.67 -4.52
C PRO A 212 7.19 1.02 -3.17
N PRO A 213 7.37 -0.31 -3.15
CA PRO A 213 7.02 -1.26 -4.21
C PRO A 213 5.53 -1.62 -4.23
N PHE A 214 5.00 -1.88 -5.43
CA PHE A 214 3.72 -2.55 -5.64
C PHE A 214 3.97 -4.05 -5.85
N TYR A 215 3.19 -4.88 -5.17
CA TYR A 215 3.19 -6.33 -5.38
C TYR A 215 1.85 -6.73 -6.01
N PRO A 216 1.87 -7.27 -7.24
CA PRO A 216 0.66 -7.84 -7.85
C PRO A 216 0.15 -9.06 -7.07
N SER A 217 -1.16 -9.31 -7.10
CA SER A 217 -1.76 -10.51 -6.49
C SER A 217 -1.74 -11.67 -7.48
N VAL A 218 -1.17 -12.82 -7.12
CA VAL A 218 -1.06 -13.97 -8.04
C VAL A 218 -1.62 -15.23 -7.41
N SER A 219 -2.23 -16.08 -8.21
CA SER A 219 -2.76 -17.38 -7.77
C SER A 219 -2.67 -18.40 -8.89
N SER A 220 -2.14 -19.57 -8.53
CA SER A 220 -2.03 -20.77 -9.38
C SER A 220 -2.97 -21.87 -8.90
N THR A 221 -3.99 -21.51 -8.12
CA THR A 221 -4.98 -22.46 -7.61
C THR A 221 -5.71 -23.19 -8.74
N GLU A 222 -5.92 -22.52 -9.88
CA GLU A 222 -6.58 -23.10 -11.05
C GLU A 222 -5.61 -23.90 -11.96
N ASP A 223 -4.30 -23.85 -11.69
CA ASP A 223 -3.30 -24.56 -12.49
C ASP A 223 -3.27 -26.05 -12.13
N THR A 224 -3.64 -26.90 -13.10
CA THR A 224 -3.74 -28.35 -12.88
C THR A 224 -2.41 -29.02 -12.53
N HIS A 225 -1.27 -28.48 -12.97
CA HIS A 225 0.05 -29.03 -12.69
C HIS A 225 0.49 -28.68 -11.27
N ILE A 226 0.25 -27.43 -10.83
CA ILE A 226 0.46 -27.00 -9.44
C ILE A 226 -0.44 -27.79 -8.49
N GLN A 227 -1.72 -27.98 -8.81
CA GLN A 227 -2.65 -28.74 -7.97
C GLN A 227 -2.30 -30.22 -7.84
N LYS A 228 -1.85 -30.86 -8.93
CA LYS A 228 -1.34 -32.24 -8.88
C LYS A 228 -0.09 -32.35 -8.02
N THR A 229 0.84 -31.40 -8.18
CA THR A 229 2.07 -31.31 -7.39
C THR A 229 1.73 -31.14 -5.90
N PHE A 230 0.90 -30.17 -5.55
CA PHE A 230 0.47 -29.93 -4.17
C PHE A 230 -0.10 -31.20 -3.52
N LYS A 231 -1.05 -31.91 -4.19
CA LYS A 231 -1.64 -33.14 -3.64
C LYS A 231 -0.62 -34.26 -3.44
N LYS A 232 0.37 -34.39 -4.32
CA LYS A 232 1.45 -35.37 -4.19
C LYS A 232 2.30 -35.07 -2.95
N ILE A 233 2.71 -33.81 -2.78
CA ILE A 233 3.55 -33.38 -1.65
C ILE A 233 2.78 -33.39 -0.33
N GLN A 234 1.50 -33.01 -0.34
CA GLN A 234 0.62 -33.13 0.82
C GLN A 234 0.51 -34.59 1.30
N LYS A 235 0.36 -35.54 0.36
CA LYS A 235 0.32 -36.96 0.69
C LYS A 235 1.65 -37.44 1.28
N GLU A 236 2.77 -37.06 0.69
CA GLU A 236 4.11 -37.40 1.17
C GLU A 236 4.38 -36.81 2.57
N ALA A 237 4.07 -35.54 2.78
CA ALA A 237 4.17 -34.86 4.07
C ALA A 237 3.46 -35.65 5.19
N LYS A 238 2.25 -36.14 4.89
CA LYS A 238 1.43 -36.94 5.81
C LYS A 238 1.97 -38.35 6.03
N GLU A 239 2.28 -39.07 4.96
CA GLU A 239 2.65 -40.50 5.04
C GLU A 239 4.06 -40.71 5.58
N VAL A 240 5.01 -39.83 5.25
CA VAL A 240 6.43 -39.97 5.62
C VAL A 240 6.75 -39.23 6.92
N TYR A 241 6.21 -38.03 7.10
CA TYR A 241 6.58 -37.15 8.22
C TYR A 241 5.46 -36.92 9.23
N GLY A 242 4.24 -37.43 8.98
CA GLY A 242 3.09 -37.22 9.86
C GLY A 242 2.62 -35.76 9.90
N LEU A 243 2.93 -34.96 8.88
CA LEU A 243 2.59 -33.55 8.82
C LEU A 243 1.32 -33.32 8.00
N GLU A 244 0.31 -32.72 8.61
CA GLU A 244 -0.87 -32.23 7.90
C GLU A 244 -0.54 -30.86 7.29
N VAL A 245 -0.58 -30.78 5.96
CA VAL A 245 -0.28 -29.56 5.20
C VAL A 245 -1.54 -29.08 4.50
N GLU A 246 -1.85 -27.80 4.67
CA GLU A 246 -2.99 -27.12 4.05
C GLU A 246 -2.54 -26.23 2.89
N GLU A 247 -3.41 -26.09 1.88
CA GLU A 247 -3.20 -25.13 0.81
C GLU A 247 -3.64 -23.74 1.29
N VAL A 248 -2.80 -22.74 1.05
CA VAL A 248 -3.16 -21.33 1.17
C VAL A 248 -2.99 -20.68 -0.21
N LYS A 249 -4.06 -20.07 -0.73
CA LYS A 249 -4.08 -19.57 -2.10
C LYS A 249 -3.27 -18.30 -2.24
N TYR A 250 -3.24 -17.47 -1.21
CA TYR A 250 -2.48 -16.22 -1.20
C TYR A 250 -1.53 -16.19 0.00
N PHE A 251 -0.22 -16.34 -0.27
CA PHE A 251 0.80 -16.18 0.77
C PHE A 251 0.74 -14.76 1.38
N PRO A 252 0.55 -14.62 2.71
CA PRO A 252 0.36 -13.31 3.34
C PRO A 252 1.66 -12.51 3.55
N GLY A 253 2.84 -13.15 3.43
CA GLY A 253 4.13 -12.55 3.80
C GLY A 253 4.82 -11.69 2.74
N LEU A 254 4.11 -11.30 1.67
CA LEU A 254 4.65 -10.72 0.42
C LEU A 254 5.74 -11.58 -0.23
N SER A 255 5.73 -11.68 -1.56
CA SER A 255 6.70 -12.53 -2.26
C SER A 255 6.96 -12.02 -3.67
N ASP A 256 8.20 -12.14 -4.13
CA ASP A 256 8.58 -11.80 -5.51
C ASP A 256 7.89 -12.73 -6.53
N LEU A 257 7.29 -13.83 -6.09
CA LEU A 257 6.36 -14.62 -6.90
C LEU A 257 5.24 -13.77 -7.52
N SER A 258 4.86 -12.67 -6.85
CA SER A 258 3.89 -11.69 -7.35
C SER A 258 4.24 -11.10 -8.73
N TYR A 259 5.51 -11.12 -9.14
CA TYR A 259 5.95 -10.60 -10.45
C TYR A 259 5.91 -11.64 -11.58
N LEU A 260 5.64 -12.92 -11.27
CA LEU A 260 5.68 -14.03 -12.24
C LEU A 260 4.36 -14.27 -12.99
N GLN A 261 3.31 -13.48 -12.73
CA GLN A 261 2.01 -13.57 -13.43
C GLN A 261 1.40 -12.19 -13.71
N LEU A 262 2.25 -11.19 -13.96
CA LEU A 262 1.84 -9.79 -14.09
C LEU A 262 0.91 -9.54 -15.29
N GLU A 263 1.04 -10.33 -16.37
CA GLU A 263 0.26 -10.17 -17.62
C GLU A 263 -1.26 -10.15 -17.40
N LYS A 264 -1.76 -10.82 -16.35
CA LYS A 264 -3.20 -10.94 -16.07
C LYS A 264 -3.77 -9.80 -15.22
N GLN A 265 -2.98 -8.79 -14.85
CA GLN A 265 -3.39 -7.79 -13.87
C GLN A 265 -3.54 -6.38 -14.45
N GLU A 266 -4.68 -5.76 -14.13
CA GLU A 266 -4.93 -4.35 -14.36
C GLU A 266 -4.28 -3.56 -13.21
N VAL A 267 -3.30 -2.71 -13.55
CA VAL A 267 -2.47 -1.96 -12.58
C VAL A 267 -2.47 -0.46 -12.86
N GLY A 268 -3.26 -0.01 -13.84
CA GLY A 268 -3.22 1.31 -14.44
C GLY A 268 -3.49 2.43 -13.44
N HIS A 269 -4.45 2.26 -12.53
CA HIS A 269 -4.72 3.28 -11.51
C HIS A 269 -3.59 3.45 -10.52
N TYR A 270 -2.85 2.38 -10.21
CA TYR A 270 -1.68 2.45 -9.34
C TYR A 270 -0.50 3.11 -10.05
N THR A 271 -0.19 2.67 -11.27
CA THR A 271 0.97 3.18 -12.02
C THR A 271 0.79 4.63 -12.45
N THR A 272 -0.43 5.02 -12.85
CA THR A 272 -0.75 6.41 -13.24
C THR A 272 -0.66 7.38 -12.06
N ASN A 273 -0.92 6.91 -10.84
CA ASN A 273 -0.88 7.70 -9.62
C ASN A 273 0.37 7.46 -8.76
N MET A 274 1.43 6.91 -9.35
CA MET A 274 2.70 6.62 -8.68
C MET A 274 3.80 7.56 -9.19
N PRO A 275 4.29 8.52 -8.37
CA PRO A 275 5.27 9.51 -8.82
C PRO A 275 6.57 8.95 -9.40
N LEU A 276 6.97 7.76 -8.94
CA LEU A 276 8.21 7.09 -9.33
C LEU A 276 8.04 6.09 -10.48
N TYR A 277 6.83 5.91 -11.00
CA TYR A 277 6.60 4.97 -12.08
C TYR A 277 7.29 5.43 -13.37
N GLN A 278 8.04 4.53 -14.00
CA GLN A 278 8.97 4.80 -15.11
C GLN A 278 10.05 5.84 -14.80
N LYS A 279 10.23 6.19 -13.51
CA LYS A 279 11.22 7.16 -13.02
C LYS A 279 11.90 6.62 -11.76
N GLY A 280 12.55 5.46 -11.90
CA GLY A 280 13.23 4.76 -10.81
C GLY A 280 12.51 3.52 -10.28
N TYR A 281 11.22 3.36 -10.59
CA TYR A 281 10.47 2.12 -10.39
C TYR A 281 9.73 1.74 -11.68
N SER A 282 9.81 0.48 -12.09
CA SER A 282 9.07 -0.05 -13.22
C SER A 282 8.57 -1.45 -12.90
N LEU A 283 7.54 -1.85 -13.63
CA LEU A 283 7.09 -3.23 -13.66
C LEU A 283 7.50 -3.82 -15.02
N PRO A 284 7.80 -5.12 -15.12
CA PRO A 284 8.00 -5.77 -16.41
C PRO A 284 6.79 -5.55 -17.32
N GLN A 285 6.96 -5.02 -18.53
CA GLN A 285 5.84 -4.70 -19.43
C GLN A 285 5.95 -5.41 -20.77
N GLY A 286 4.83 -5.98 -21.23
CA GLY A 286 4.70 -6.66 -22.52
C GLY A 286 5.16 -8.12 -22.52
N GLU A 287 4.73 -8.88 -23.54
CA GLU A 287 4.93 -10.33 -23.66
C GLU A 287 6.39 -10.80 -23.57
N LYS A 288 7.36 -9.91 -23.85
CA LYS A 288 8.79 -10.25 -23.82
C LYS A 288 9.43 -10.11 -22.44
N GLU A 289 8.85 -9.30 -21.55
CA GLU A 289 9.39 -9.01 -20.21
C GLU A 289 8.50 -9.56 -19.10
N ALA A 290 7.18 -9.61 -19.33
CA ALA A 290 6.23 -10.19 -18.38
C ALA A 290 6.24 -11.72 -18.51
N LEU A 291 6.73 -12.38 -17.46
CA LEU A 291 6.63 -13.83 -17.34
C LEU A 291 5.21 -14.21 -16.91
N TYR A 292 4.73 -15.34 -17.44
CA TYR A 292 3.59 -16.07 -16.89
C TYR A 292 4.06 -17.47 -16.48
N VAL A 293 4.33 -17.64 -15.19
CA VAL A 293 4.79 -18.90 -14.60
C VAL A 293 3.88 -19.26 -13.42
N PRO A 294 3.22 -20.42 -13.44
CA PRO A 294 2.53 -20.95 -12.27
C PRO A 294 3.50 -21.08 -11.08
N VAL A 295 3.03 -20.71 -9.90
CA VAL A 295 3.85 -20.63 -8.69
C VAL A 295 3.35 -21.59 -7.61
N ILE A 296 4.31 -22.17 -6.88
CA ILE A 296 4.08 -22.85 -5.62
C ILE A 296 5.21 -22.46 -4.66
N ASN A 297 4.86 -22.10 -3.44
CA ASN A 297 5.78 -21.67 -2.41
C ASN A 297 5.80 -22.70 -1.27
N VAL A 298 6.95 -23.34 -1.11
CA VAL A 298 7.23 -24.32 -0.07
C VAL A 298 8.35 -23.73 0.78
N GLY A 299 8.00 -23.23 1.96
CA GLY A 299 8.90 -22.37 2.75
C GLY A 299 9.08 -22.83 4.19
N PRO A 300 10.13 -22.32 4.88
CA PRO A 300 10.51 -22.75 6.21
C PRO A 300 9.51 -22.35 7.28
N LEU A 301 9.39 -23.13 8.34
CA LEU A 301 8.46 -22.85 9.44
C LEU A 301 9.10 -21.89 10.44
N GLY A 302 8.45 -20.75 10.68
CA GLY A 302 8.91 -19.75 11.63
C GLY A 302 7.75 -19.14 12.42
N LYS A 303 8.09 -18.31 13.41
CA LYS A 303 7.13 -17.53 14.18
C LYS A 303 7.60 -16.09 14.30
N ASP A 304 6.65 -15.19 14.49
CA ASP A 304 6.89 -13.78 14.76
C ASP A 304 7.72 -13.03 13.69
N PRO A 305 7.41 -13.16 12.39
CA PRO A 305 8.11 -12.42 11.33
C PRO A 305 8.05 -10.91 11.59
N HIS A 306 9.19 -10.23 11.41
CA HIS A 306 9.36 -8.79 11.65
C HIS A 306 9.08 -8.32 13.08
N LYS A 307 9.09 -9.22 14.05
CA LYS A 307 9.07 -8.88 15.48
C LYS A 307 10.41 -9.25 16.11
N TRP A 308 10.70 -8.67 17.27
CA TRP A 308 11.95 -8.95 17.99
C TRP A 308 12.10 -10.42 18.44
N THR A 309 11.01 -11.19 18.46
CA THR A 309 10.98 -12.63 18.75
C THR A 309 11.04 -13.53 17.52
N GLU A 310 11.33 -12.96 16.33
CA GLU A 310 11.42 -13.71 15.09
C GLU A 310 12.35 -14.92 15.23
N ARG A 311 11.83 -16.09 14.87
CA ARG A 311 12.54 -17.37 15.06
C ARG A 311 12.12 -18.41 14.04
N LEU A 312 13.04 -19.33 13.78
CA LEU A 312 12.88 -20.43 12.84
C LEU A 312 12.79 -21.78 13.57
N HIS A 313 11.90 -22.65 13.12
CA HIS A 313 11.85 -24.04 13.57
C HIS A 313 12.93 -24.87 12.86
N VAL A 314 14.07 -25.03 13.52
CA VAL A 314 15.28 -25.67 12.96
C VAL A 314 15.03 -27.12 12.49
N PRO A 315 14.37 -28.02 13.26
CA PRO A 315 14.19 -29.40 12.82
C PRO A 315 13.37 -29.54 11.54
N PHE A 316 12.35 -28.70 11.36
CA PHE A 316 11.57 -28.68 10.13
C PHE A 316 12.38 -28.05 8.99
N SER A 317 12.94 -26.86 9.22
CA SER A 317 13.50 -26.03 8.15
C SER A 317 14.81 -26.57 7.57
N PHE A 318 15.60 -27.29 8.36
CA PHE A 318 16.86 -27.91 7.92
C PHE A 318 16.81 -29.44 7.85
N GLY A 319 15.69 -30.06 8.24
CA GLY A 319 15.48 -31.51 8.17
C GLY A 319 14.46 -31.87 7.10
N ILE A 320 13.18 -31.66 7.41
CA ILE A 320 12.05 -32.11 6.58
C ILE A 320 11.90 -31.26 5.31
N LEU A 321 12.05 -29.94 5.42
CA LEU A 321 11.81 -29.01 4.30
C LEU A 321 12.71 -29.28 3.08
N PRO A 322 14.03 -29.51 3.20
CA PRO A 322 14.87 -29.86 2.05
C PRO A 322 14.36 -31.07 1.27
N GLU A 323 13.90 -32.13 1.95
CA GLU A 323 13.37 -33.33 1.32
C GLU A 323 12.04 -33.03 0.60
N LEU A 324 11.12 -32.31 1.25
CA LEU A 324 9.88 -31.87 0.62
C LEU A 324 10.11 -30.95 -0.59
N LEU A 325 11.13 -30.08 -0.53
CA LEU A 325 11.54 -29.22 -1.64
C LEU A 325 12.06 -30.03 -2.83
N GLU A 326 12.93 -31.02 -2.58
CA GLU A 326 13.43 -31.93 -3.59
C GLU A 326 12.28 -32.69 -4.27
N SER A 327 11.38 -33.28 -3.49
CA SER A 327 10.18 -33.95 -4.00
C SER A 327 9.28 -33.00 -4.80
N THR A 328 9.12 -31.75 -4.36
CA THR A 328 8.36 -30.72 -5.08
C THR A 328 8.99 -30.43 -6.44
N ILE A 329 10.31 -30.22 -6.49
CA ILE A 329 11.04 -29.97 -7.73
C ILE A 329 10.91 -31.16 -8.69
N HIS A 330 11.08 -32.40 -8.20
CA HIS A 330 10.91 -33.59 -9.03
C HIS A 330 9.49 -33.72 -9.56
N ALA A 331 8.48 -33.49 -8.73
CA ALA A 331 7.07 -33.51 -9.16
C ALA A 331 6.77 -32.45 -10.22
N LEU A 332 7.35 -31.25 -10.11
CA LEU A 332 7.20 -30.20 -11.11
C LEU A 332 7.87 -30.55 -12.45
N LEU A 333 8.99 -31.28 -12.41
CA LEU A 333 9.75 -31.70 -13.60
C LEU A 333 9.24 -33.01 -14.23
N GLU A 334 8.39 -33.77 -13.53
CA GLU A 334 7.72 -34.94 -14.09
C GLU A 334 6.83 -34.49 -15.27
N LYS A 335 7.15 -35.00 -16.47
CA LYS A 335 6.33 -34.72 -17.66
C LYS A 335 4.90 -35.20 -17.40
N SER A 336 3.95 -34.27 -17.48
CA SER A 336 2.54 -34.63 -17.62
C SER A 336 2.41 -35.54 -18.85
N LYS A 337 2.06 -36.81 -18.62
CA LYS A 337 1.76 -37.78 -19.68
C LYS A 337 0.45 -37.42 -20.37
#